data_AF-A0A848NVV4-F1
#
_entry.id   AF-A0A848NVV4-F1
#
_cell.length_a   1.000
_cell.length_b   1.000
_cell.length_c   1.000
_cell.angle_alpha   90.00
_cell.angle_beta   90.00
_cell.angle_gamma   90.00
#
_symmetry.space_group_name_H-M   'P 1'
#
loop_
_entity.id
_entity.type
_entity.pdbx_description
1 polymer ?
#
loop_
_entity_poly.entity_id
_entity_poly.type
_entity_poly.pdbx_seq_one_letter_code
_entity_poly.pdbx_strand_id
1 'polypeptide(L)' 'MQAIQVTGENSFFLRARGAEMTLKKEGERWAMYTVNAAVRAWRKGFAIPKYFDSLQAVEAKYKAWRGIAALAA' A
#
# COMPACT_ATOMS: atom_id res chain seq x y z
N MET A 1 -0.32 -15.82 -6.60
CA MET A 1 -0.74 -14.50 -6.10
C MET A 1 0.06 -14.20 -4.84
N GLN A 2 0.58 -12.99 -4.66
CA GLN A 2 1.18 -12.59 -3.37
C GLN A 2 0.05 -12.12 -2.46
N ALA A 3 0.04 -12.59 -1.21
CA ALA A 3 -1.03 -12.33 -0.26
C ALA A 3 -0.81 -10.98 0.45
N ILE A 4 -1.91 -10.27 0.73
CA ILE A 4 -1.89 -9.07 1.58
C ILE A 4 -1.67 -9.52 3.02
N GLN A 5 -0.71 -8.90 3.70
CA GLN A 5 -0.39 -9.17 5.09
C GLN A 5 -0.97 -8.06 5.97
N VAL A 6 -1.68 -8.44 7.03
CA VAL A 6 -2.13 -7.49 8.06
C VAL A 6 -0.97 -7.27 9.02
N THR A 7 -0.54 -6.02 9.18
CA THR A 7 0.60 -5.62 10.03
C THR A 7 0.17 -4.82 11.26
N GLY A 8 -1.11 -4.45 11.32
CA GLY A 8 -1.76 -3.75 12.42
C GLY A 8 -3.21 -3.46 12.06
N GLU A 9 -3.96 -2.88 12.99
CA GLU A 9 -5.42 -2.64 12.86
C GLU A 9 -5.81 -1.90 11.56
N ASN A 10 -4.99 -0.94 11.13
CA ASN A 10 -5.20 -0.18 9.90
C ASN A 10 -3.92 -0.08 9.05
N SER A 11 -3.09 -1.13 9.10
CA SER A 11 -1.81 -1.18 8.41
C SER A 11 -1.64 -2.52 7.71
N PHE A 12 -1.36 -2.47 6.42
CA PHE A 12 -1.27 -3.63 5.56
C PHE A 12 0.00 -3.57 4.73
N PHE A 13 0.54 -4.73 4.41
CA PHE A 13 1.75 -4.86 3.61
C PHE A 13 1.52 -5.83 2.46
N LEU A 14 2.09 -5.48 1.30
CA LEU A 14 2.11 -6.35 0.14
C LEU A 14 3.44 -6.19 -0.58
N ARG A 15 4.13 -7.29 -0.81
CA ARG A 15 5.19 -7.35 -1.81
C ARG A 15 4.55 -7.74 -3.14
N ALA A 16 4.97 -7.12 -4.23
CA ALA A 16 4.50 -7.46 -5.58
C ALA A 16 5.53 -7.06 -6.62
N ARG A 17 5.96 -8.00 -7.47
CA ARG A 17 6.83 -7.74 -8.63
C ARG A 17 8.08 -6.91 -8.29
N GLY A 18 8.74 -7.21 -7.17
CA GLY A 18 9.94 -6.50 -6.72
C GLY A 18 9.70 -5.12 -6.10
N ALA A 19 8.44 -4.71 -5.93
CA ALA A 19 8.06 -3.55 -5.13
C ALA A 19 7.51 -4.00 -3.77
N GLU A 20 7.79 -3.20 -2.76
CA GLU A 20 7.22 -3.29 -1.42
C GLU A 20 6.21 -2.18 -1.26
N MET A 21 5.00 -2.54 -0.83
CA MET A 21 3.89 -1.63 -0.69
C MET A 21 3.35 -1.71 0.73
N THR A 22 3.24 -0.56 1.38
CA THR A 22 2.65 -0.44 2.72
C THR A 22 1.47 0.51 2.63
N LEU A 23 0.30 0.02 3.02
CA LEU A 23 -0.94 0.80 3.09
C LEU A 23 -1.26 1.06 4.55
N LYS A 24 -1.41 2.33 4.93
CA LYS A 24 -1.71 2.72 6.31
C LYS A 24 -2.81 3.77 6.35
N LYS A 25 -3.70 3.70 7.33
CA LYS A 25 -4.65 4.79 7.60
C LYS A 25 -3.94 5.92 8.37
N GLU A 26 -4.01 7.12 7.82
CA GLU A 26 -3.44 8.35 8.38
C GLU A 26 -4.56 9.39 8.49
N GLY A 27 -5.14 9.52 9.69
CA GLY A 27 -6.35 10.32 9.92
C GLY A 27 -7.53 9.76 9.12
N GLU A 28 -8.13 10.59 8.29
CA GLU A 28 -9.28 10.23 7.46
C GLU A 28 -8.89 9.59 6.11
N ARG A 29 -7.60 9.56 5.77
CA ARG A 29 -7.11 9.09 4.47
C ARG A 29 -6.27 7.83 4.59
N TRP A 30 -6.12 7.14 3.47
CA TRP A 30 -5.24 5.99 3.29
C TRP A 30 -3.96 6.41 2.57
N ALA A 31 -2.82 6.18 3.19
CA ALA A 31 -1.49 6.45 2.66
C ALA A 31 -0.86 5.16 2.10
N MET A 32 -0.57 5.14 0.80
CA MET A 32 0.17 4.08 0.14
C MET A 32 1.63 4.48 -0.04
N TYR A 33 2.52 3.80 0.67
CA TYR A 33 3.95 3.87 0.48
C TYR A 33 4.38 2.78 -0.50
N THR A 34 5.14 3.13 -1.53
CA THR A 34 5.67 2.14 -2.48
C THR A 34 7.17 2.31 -2.63
N VAL A 35 7.92 1.30 -2.21
CA VAL A 35 9.36 1.21 -2.38
C VAL A 35 9.66 0.25 -3.53
N ASN A 36 10.12 0.79 -4.64
CA ASN A 36 10.60 0.02 -5.80
C ASN A 36 12.10 0.28 -6.03
N ALA A 37 12.67 -0.35 -7.06
CA ALA A 37 14.10 -0.19 -7.40
C ALA A 37 14.50 1.28 -7.58
N ALA A 38 13.67 2.10 -8.23
CA ALA A 38 13.94 3.52 -8.43
C ALA A 38 13.93 4.30 -7.10
N VAL A 39 12.95 4.05 -6.21
CA VAL A 39 12.91 4.69 -4.88
C VAL A 39 14.12 4.29 -4.04
N ARG A 40 14.56 3.03 -4.12
CA ARG A 40 15.78 2.57 -3.44
C ARG A 40 17.03 3.30 -3.96
N ALA A 41 17.18 3.40 -5.27
CA ALA A 41 18.34 4.03 -5.90
C ALA A 41 18.39 5.56 -5.67
N TRP A 42 17.27 6.25 -5.91
CA TRP A 42 17.25 7.72 -5.98
C TRP A 42 16.83 8.41 -4.69
N ARG A 43 16.19 7.68 -3.77
CA ARG A 43 15.69 8.23 -2.51
C ARG A 43 16.15 7.44 -1.29
N LYS A 44 17.18 6.61 -1.43
CA LYS A 44 17.69 5.74 -0.34
C LYS A 44 16.57 4.90 0.32
N GLY A 45 15.54 4.55 -0.45
CA GLY A 45 14.40 3.77 0.04
C GLY A 45 13.25 4.57 0.66
N PHE A 46 13.35 5.90 0.78
CA PHE A 46 12.28 6.74 1.32
C PHE A 46 11.17 6.99 0.28
N ALA A 47 10.04 6.30 0.42
CA ALA A 47 8.87 6.47 -0.43
C ALA A 47 8.07 7.73 -0.04
N ILE A 48 7.58 8.46 -1.04
CA ILE A 48 6.56 9.49 -0.82
C ILE A 48 5.19 8.82 -0.92
N PRO A 49 4.33 8.96 0.10
CA PRO A 49 3.03 8.32 0.11
C PRO A 49 2.11 8.93 -0.95
N LYS A 50 1.25 8.08 -1.51
CA LYS A 50 0.07 8.51 -2.26
C LYS A 50 -1.15 8.36 -1.37
N TYR A 51 -1.94 9.43 -1.27
CA TYR A 51 -3.13 9.46 -0.45
C TYR A 51 -4.38 9.09 -1.26
N PHE A 52 -5.28 8.38 -0.61
CA PHE A 52 -6.57 7.94 -1.13
C PHE A 52 -7.64 8.18 -0.07
N ASP A 53 -8.84 8.60 -0.49
CA ASP A 53 -9.93 8.84 0.44
C ASP A 53 -10.66 7.55 0.85
N SER A 54 -10.46 6.44 0.12
CA SER A 54 -11.10 5.15 0.41
C SER A 54 -10.28 3.95 -0.06
N LEU A 55 -10.58 2.77 0.52
CA LEU A 55 -9.97 1.51 0.09
C LEU A 55 -10.38 1.12 -1.32
N GLN A 56 -11.60 1.47 -1.76
CA GLN A 56 -12.05 1.26 -3.13
C GLN A 56 -11.19 2.03 -4.15
N ALA A 57 -10.77 3.25 -3.80
CA ALA A 57 -9.85 4.03 -4.63
C ALA A 57 -8.45 3.37 -4.73
N VAL A 58 -7.99 2.75 -3.63
CA VAL A 58 -6.74 1.96 -3.62
C VAL A 58 -6.86 0.76 -4.57
N GLU A 59 -7.96 0.00 -4.50
CA GLU A 59 -8.19 -1.17 -5.36
C GLU A 59 -8.30 -0.80 -6.85
N ALA A 60 -8.96 0.31 -7.15
CA ALA A 60 -9.05 0.83 -8.52
C ALA A 60 -7.67 1.19 -9.08
N LYS A 61 -6.78 1.76 -8.25
CA LYS A 61 -5.44 2.16 -8.67
C LYS A 61 -4.46 0.99 -8.72
N TYR A 62 -4.52 0.09 -7.74
CA TYR A 62 -3.56 -0.99 -7.55
C TYR A 62 -4.27 -2.36 -7.62
N LYS A 63 -4.22 -2.99 -8.79
CA LYS A 63 -4.82 -4.32 -9.02
C LYS A 63 -4.35 -5.40 -8.02
N ALA A 64 -3.14 -5.26 -7.50
CA ALA A 64 -2.56 -6.20 -6.53
C ALA A 64 -3.22 -6.10 -5.13
N TRP A 65 -3.95 -5.02 -4.86
CA TRP A 65 -4.62 -4.74 -3.59
C TRP A 65 -6.11 -5.05 -3.61
N ARG A 66 -6.64 -5.67 -4.67
CA ARG A 66 -8.06 -6.06 -4.74
C ARG A 66 -8.45 -6.94 -3.54
N GLY A 67 -9.56 -6.60 -2.90
CA GLY A 67 -10.08 -7.30 -1.72
C GLY A 67 -9.62 -6.70 -0.39
N ILE A 68 -8.80 -5.64 -0.38
CA ILE A 68 -8.37 -4.99 0.86
C ILE A 68 -9.54 -4.36 1.61
N ALA A 69 -10.56 -3.87 0.92
CA ALA A 69 -11.74 -3.32 1.55
C ALA A 69 -12.49 -4.35 2.43
N ALA A 70 -12.43 -5.64 2.06
CA ALA A 70 -13.03 -6.71 2.83
C ALA A 70 -12.16 -7.19 4.01
N LEU A 71 -10.84 -6.96 3.96
CA LEU A 71 -9.90 -7.33 5.02
C LEU A 71 -9.79 -6.27 6.13
N ALA A 72 -10.18 -5.03 5.83
CA ALA A 72 -10.15 -3.91 6.76
C ALA A 72 -11.51 -3.62 7.42
N ALA A 73 -12.50 -4.50 7.20
CA ALA A 73 -13.83 -4.45 7.80
C ALA A 73 -13.83 -5.23 9.11
#